data_AF-A0A0G1W4H9-F1
#
_entry.id   AF-A0A0G1W4H9-F1
#
_cell.length_a   1.000
_cell.length_b   1.000
_cell.length_c   1.000
_cell.angle_alpha   90.00
_cell.angle_beta   90.00
_cell.angle_gamma   90.00
#
_symmetry.space_group_name_H-M   'P 1'
#
loop_
_entity.id
_entity.type
_entity.pdbx_description
1 polymer ?
#
loop_
_entity_poly.entity_id
_entity_poly.type
_entity_poly.pdbx_seq_one_letter_code
_entity_poly.pdbx_strand_id
1 'polypeptide(L)' 'TFARDYDETLKNAPLDRIMVETDAPYVAPVPYRGKRNEPLYVEEIAKKLAELRGISFEEVARQTTKNAKRLFGLD' A
#
# COMPACT_ATOMS: atom_id res chain seq x y z
N THR A 1 -9.71 -13.84 9.75
CA THR A 1 -8.43 -13.34 9.21
C THR A 1 -7.29 -13.96 10.00
N PHE A 2 -6.64 -15.00 9.46
CA PHE A 2 -5.74 -15.90 10.22
C PHE A 2 -4.24 -15.61 10.07
N ALA A 3 -3.84 -14.55 9.36
CA ALA A 3 -2.44 -14.14 9.30
C ALA A 3 -2.14 -13.24 10.49
N ARG A 4 -1.17 -13.64 11.32
CA ARG A 4 -0.71 -12.86 12.49
C ARG A 4 0.50 -11.97 12.17
N ASP A 5 1.10 -12.12 11.00
CA ASP A 5 2.34 -11.43 10.62
C ASP A 5 2.27 -10.82 9.20
N TYR A 6 1.48 -9.76 9.08
CA TYR A 6 1.40 -8.98 7.84
C TYR A 6 2.70 -8.27 7.53
N ASP A 7 3.45 -7.85 8.55
CA ASP A 7 4.71 -7.13 8.37
C ASP A 7 5.78 -8.05 7.76
N GLU A 8 5.90 -9.29 8.22
CA GLU A 8 6.81 -10.27 7.63
C GLU A 8 6.41 -10.61 6.18
N THR A 9 5.11 -10.77 5.92
CA THR A 9 4.61 -11.01 4.56
C THR A 9 4.94 -9.84 3.64
N LEU A 10 4.69 -8.61 4.09
CA LEU A 10 4.96 -7.38 3.34
C LEU A 10 6.45 -7.11 3.16
N LYS A 11 7.34 -7.64 4.01
CA LYS A 11 8.79 -7.57 3.81
C LYS A 11 9.29 -8.56 2.76
N ASN A 12 8.78 -9.78 2.78
CA ASN A 12 9.30 -10.89 1.96
C ASN A 12 8.65 -11.02 0.59
N ALA A 13 7.42 -10.53 0.39
CA ALA A 13 6.77 -10.61 -0.91
C ALA A 13 7.57 -9.83 -2.00
N PRO A 14 7.54 -10.24 -3.27
CA PRO A 14 8.15 -9.45 -4.34
C PRO A 14 7.41 -8.11 -4.53
N LEU A 15 8.14 -6.98 -4.56
CA LEU A 15 7.52 -5.65 -4.68
C LEU A 15 6.77 -5.49 -6.01
N ASP A 16 7.21 -6.17 -7.07
CA ASP A 16 6.55 -6.22 -8.38
C ASP A 16 5.25 -7.05 -8.41
N ARG A 17 4.86 -7.61 -7.26
CA ARG A 17 3.59 -8.32 -7.05
C ARG A 17 2.71 -7.68 -5.96
N ILE A 18 3.07 -6.50 -5.47
CA ILE A 18 2.29 -5.75 -4.48
C ILE A 18 1.60 -4.56 -5.13
N MET A 19 0.35 -4.32 -4.73
CA MET A 19 -0.36 -3.05 -4.95
C MET A 19 -0.81 -2.51 -3.59
N VAL A 20 -1.12 -1.22 -3.55
CA VAL A 20 -1.65 -0.56 -2.35
C VAL A 20 -3.05 -0.03 -2.66
N GLU A 21 -3.93 -0.10 -1.67
CA GLU A 21 -5.30 0.41 -1.75
C GLU A 21 -5.73 0.97 -0.39
N THR A 22 -6.82 1.75 -0.39
CA THR A 22 -7.39 2.32 0.85
C THR A 22 -8.56 1.51 1.39
N ASP A 23 -9.30 0.78 0.54
CA ASP A 23 -10.61 0.22 0.89
C ASP A 23 -11.61 1.30 1.38
N ALA A 24 -11.48 2.53 0.85
CA ALA A 24 -12.40 3.60 1.16
C ALA A 24 -13.86 3.19 0.83
N PRO A 25 -14.82 3.42 1.73
CA PRO A 25 -14.79 4.37 2.86
C PRO A 25 -14.31 3.81 4.22
N TYR A 26 -13.78 2.59 4.26
CA TYR A 26 -13.45 1.86 5.50
C TYR A 26 -11.96 1.94 5.85
N VAL A 27 -11.58 1.56 7.08
CA VAL A 27 -10.18 1.34 7.51
C VAL A 27 -9.24 2.54 7.28
N ALA A 28 -9.63 3.74 7.73
CA ALA A 28 -8.77 4.93 7.61
C ALA A 28 -7.38 4.71 8.26
N PRO A 29 -6.28 5.11 7.58
CA PRO A 29 -4.93 4.87 8.10
C PRO A 29 -4.64 5.73 9.34
N VAL A 30 -3.55 5.42 10.04
CA VAL A 30 -3.23 5.96 11.39
C VAL A 30 -3.41 7.48 11.52
N PRO A 31 -2.93 8.33 10.60
CA PRO A 31 -3.10 9.79 10.70
C PRO A 31 -4.56 10.27 10.61
N TYR A 32 -5.47 9.46 10.06
CA TYR A 32 -6.87 9.80 9.80
C TYR A 32 -7.86 8.87 10.53
N ARG A 33 -7.39 8.06 11.49
CA ARG A 33 -8.28 7.17 12.25
C ARG A 33 -9.44 7.94 12.89
N GLY A 34 -10.62 7.32 12.88
CA GLY A 34 -11.86 7.91 13.37
C GLY A 34 -12.56 8.83 12.36
N LYS A 35 -11.97 9.05 11.17
CA LYS A 35 -12.61 9.72 10.03
C LYS A 35 -12.96 8.70 8.94
N ARG A 36 -13.81 9.11 7.99
CA ARG A 36 -14.07 8.35 6.75
C ARG A 36 -12.75 8.21 5.99
N ASN A 37 -12.48 7.01 5.47
CA ASN A 37 -11.31 6.80 4.62
C ASN A 37 -11.58 7.35 3.22
N GLU A 38 -10.54 7.86 2.57
CA GLU A 38 -10.61 8.51 1.27
C GLU A 38 -9.52 7.95 0.34
N PRO A 39 -9.75 7.88 -0.98
CA PRO A 39 -8.74 7.41 -1.94
C PRO A 39 -7.40 8.16 -1.86
N LEU A 40 -7.43 9.45 -1.51
CA LEU A 40 -6.23 10.28 -1.34
C LEU A 40 -5.28 9.72 -0.26
N TYR A 41 -5.79 8.99 0.73
CA TYR A 41 -4.97 8.45 1.81
C TYR A 41 -4.12 7.24 1.39
N VAL A 42 -4.19 6.81 0.12
CA VAL A 42 -3.32 5.75 -0.44
C VAL A 42 -1.84 6.05 -0.25
N GLU A 43 -1.47 7.32 -0.21
CA GLU A 43 -0.12 7.79 0.08
C GLU A 43 0.40 7.26 1.43
N GLU A 44 -0.45 7.23 2.46
CA GLU A 44 -0.08 6.76 3.79
C GLU A 44 0.17 5.25 3.84
N ILE A 45 -0.56 4.46 3.04
CA ILE A 45 -0.30 3.02 2.89
C ILE A 45 1.06 2.79 2.20
N ALA A 46 1.34 3.53 1.13
CA ALA A 46 2.62 3.44 0.43
C ALA A 46 3.81 3.87 1.30
N LYS A 47 3.68 4.95 2.10
CA LYS A 47 4.68 5.35 3.09
C LYS A 47 4.93 4.25 4.12
N LYS A 48 3.88 3.61 4.63
CA LYS A 48 4.04 2.52 5.60
C LYS A 48 4.76 1.31 5.00
N LEU A 49 4.45 0.95 3.75
CA LEU A 49 5.16 -0.10 3.04
C LEU A 49 6.64 0.22 2.82
N ALA A 50 6.95 1.48 2.48
CA ALA A 50 8.32 1.96 2.32
C ALA A 50 9.11 1.86 3.62
N GLU A 51 8.52 2.29 4.74
CA GLU A 51 9.08 2.16 6.09
C GLU A 51 9.36 0.69 6.45
N LEU A 52 8.37 -0.20 6.24
CA LEU A 52 8.51 -1.63 6.53
C LEU A 52 9.62 -2.31 5.74
N ARG A 53 9.87 -1.86 4.50
CA ARG A 53 10.87 -2.43 3.59
C ARG A 53 12.24 -1.73 3.64
N GLY A 54 12.35 -0.57 4.28
CA GLY A 54 13.59 0.21 4.27
C GLY A 54 13.97 0.74 2.89
N ILE A 55 13.00 1.05 2.04
CA ILE A 55 13.19 1.65 0.70
C ILE A 55 12.48 3.01 0.61
N SER A 56 12.74 3.78 -0.44
CA SER A 56 12.11 5.09 -0.58
C SER A 56 10.63 5.00 -0.95
N PHE A 57 9.87 6.03 -0.58
CA PHE A 57 8.46 6.16 -0.97
C PHE A 57 8.32 6.20 -2.49
N GLU A 58 9.21 6.90 -3.19
CA GLU A 58 9.21 7.03 -4.64
C GLU A 58 9.38 5.66 -5.33
N GLU A 59 10.22 4.79 -4.77
CA GLU A 59 10.42 3.44 -5.30
C GLU A 59 9.16 2.58 -5.13
N VAL A 60 8.51 2.63 -3.96
CA VAL A 60 7.22 1.96 -3.73
C VAL A 60 6.14 2.53 -4.65
N ALA A 61 6.02 3.85 -4.75
CA ALA A 61 5.01 4.50 -5.57
C ALA A 61 5.20 4.15 -7.05
N ARG A 62 6.42 4.23 -7.56
CA ARG A 62 6.78 3.85 -8.94
C ARG A 62 6.44 2.41 -9.22
N GLN A 63 6.86 1.48 -8.35
CA GLN A 63 6.67 0.06 -8.59
C GLN A 63 5.20 -0.37 -8.45
N THR A 64 4.49 0.08 -7.41
CA THR A 64 3.07 -0.26 -7.21
C THR A 64 2.17 0.35 -8.30
N THR A 65 2.47 1.56 -8.76
CA THR A 65 1.79 2.17 -9.93
C THR A 65 2.03 1.34 -11.19
N LYS A 66 3.28 0.93 -11.45
CA LYS A 66 3.61 0.04 -12.59
C LYS A 66 2.84 -1.28 -12.51
N ASN A 67 2.70 -1.85 -11.30
CA ASN A 67 1.96 -3.09 -11.10
C ASN A 67 0.46 -2.91 -11.40
N ALA A 68 -0.14 -1.83 -10.90
CA ALA A 68 -1.54 -1.50 -11.15
C ALA A 68 -1.81 -1.26 -12.63
N LYS A 69 -0.96 -0.46 -13.30
CA LYS A 69 -1.02 -0.24 -14.75
C LYS A 69 -0.99 -1.54 -15.55
N ARG A 70 -0.05 -2.42 -15.22
CA ARG A 70 0.06 -3.74 -15.86
C ARG A 70 -1.16 -4.62 -15.64
N LEU A 71 -1.69 -4.66 -14.41
CA LEU A 71 -2.80 -5.56 -14.06
C LEU A 71 -4.13 -5.08 -14.64
N PHE A 72 -4.41 -3.78 -14.56
CA PHE A 72 -5.68 -3.20 -14.97
C PHE A 72 -5.67 -2.64 -16.40
N GLY A 73 -4.53 -2.67 -17.10
CA GLY A 73 -4.41 -2.13 -18.46
C GLY A 73 -4.57 -0.61 -18.51
N LEU A 74 -3.93 0.11 -17.57
CA LEU A 74 -4.00 1.58 -17.48
C LEU A 74 -2.76 2.19 -18.13
N ASP A 75 -2.95 3.13 -19.05
CA ASP A 75 -1.88 3.84 -19.78
C ASP A 75 -1.34 5.06 -19.01
#